data_AF-A0A9E5ZNW7-F1
#
_entry.id   AF-A0A9E5ZNW7-F1
#
_cell.length_a   1.000
_cell.length_b   1.000
_cell.length_c   1.000
_cell.angle_alpha   90.00
_cell.angle_beta   90.00
_cell.angle_gamma   90.00
#
_symmetry.space_group_name_H-M   'P 1'
#
loop_
_entity.id
_entity.type
_entity.pdbx_description
1 polymer ?
#
loop_
_entity_poly.entity_id
_entity_poly.type
_entity_poly.pdbx_seq_one_letter_code
_entity_poly.pdbx_strand_id
1 'polypeptide(L)'
;MLKKIVLKGEQKKVLFLPPTNPIQIKGVAGSGKTTVALYRAKHLLETQANLFKETKIVIFTYNKTLAAYIKAIKPYINGGYQKDSDEIKPKTADGLNVQIINFHSWAYHFAGIQHNQTIMQWTQIETIEDIISGLTSSTSKILDKSAEFFQEE
;
A
#
# COMPACT_ATOMS: atom_id res chain seq x y z
N MET A 1 -5.50 2.94 27.32
CA MET A 1 -5.24 3.75 26.10
C MET A 1 -3.96 3.25 25.45
N LEU A 2 -3.91 3.13 24.12
CA LEU A 2 -2.67 2.81 23.40
C LEU A 2 -1.68 3.98 23.55
N LYS A 3 -0.43 3.67 23.88
CA LYS A 3 0.62 4.68 24.00
C LYS A 3 0.89 5.32 22.63
N LYS A 4 0.94 6.65 22.58
CA LYS A 4 1.28 7.38 21.35
C LYS A 4 2.69 7.02 20.91
N ILE A 5 2.84 6.64 19.64
CA ILE A 5 4.12 6.32 19.04
C ILE A 5 4.75 7.59 18.49
N VAL A 6 6.04 7.78 18.78
CA VAL A 6 6.85 8.89 18.26
C VAL A 6 8.01 8.29 17.48
N LEU A 7 8.03 8.52 16.16
CA LEU A 7 9.13 8.09 15.30
C LEU A 7 10.37 8.93 15.56
N LYS A 8 11.54 8.29 15.59
CA LYS A 8 12.83 8.94 15.86
C LYS A 8 13.89 8.52 14.82
N GLY A 9 14.91 9.35 14.63
CA GLY A 9 16.06 9.05 13.79
C GLY A 9 15.67 8.55 12.39
N GLU A 10 16.15 7.38 11.99
CA GLU A 10 15.90 6.77 10.68
C GLU A 10 14.41 6.55 10.39
N GLN A 11 13.60 6.19 11.40
CA GLN A 11 12.16 5.99 11.21
C GLN A 11 11.46 7.28 10.76
N LYS A 12 11.87 8.42 11.32
CA LYS A 12 11.35 9.74 10.94
C LYS A 12 11.84 10.14 9.54
N LYS A 13 13.10 9.86 9.19
CA LYS A 13 13.66 10.15 7.85
C LYS A 13 12.85 9.49 6.74
N VAL A 14 12.35 8.26 6.96
CA VAL A 14 11.51 7.55 5.98
C VAL A 14 10.25 8.32 5.61
N LEU A 15 9.70 9.17 6.48
CA LEU A 15 8.52 9.97 6.15
C LEU A 15 8.78 10.96 5.00
N PHE A 16 10.01 11.48 4.92
CA PHE A 16 10.39 12.56 4.00
C PHE A 16 11.12 12.07 2.74
N LEU A 17 11.23 10.75 2.54
CA LEU A 17 11.75 10.22 1.27
C LEU A 17 10.78 10.60 0.14
N PRO A 18 11.28 10.82 -1.10
CA PRO A 18 10.47 11.24 -2.23
C PRO A 18 9.17 10.44 -2.36
N PRO A 19 8.03 11.08 -2.69
CA PRO A 19 6.76 10.39 -2.88
C PRO A 19 6.72 9.64 -4.22
N THR A 20 7.62 10.00 -5.14
CA THR A 20 7.78 9.38 -6.46
C THR A 20 8.89 8.32 -6.43
N ASN A 21 8.77 7.37 -7.36
CA ASN A 21 9.64 6.21 -7.52
C ASN A 21 9.50 5.13 -6.41
N PRO A 22 9.80 3.86 -6.73
CA PRO A 22 9.82 2.79 -5.73
C PRO A 22 10.88 3.02 -4.65
N ILE A 23 10.55 2.71 -3.40
CA ILE A 23 11.48 2.77 -2.28
C ILE A 23 11.46 1.43 -1.53
N GLN A 24 12.63 0.85 -1.29
CA GLN A 24 12.80 -0.35 -0.48
C GLN A 24 13.31 0.02 0.92
N ILE A 25 12.53 -0.30 1.95
CA ILE A 25 12.91 -0.08 3.35
C ILE A 25 13.46 -1.38 3.94
N LYS A 26 14.77 -1.40 4.23
CA LYS A 26 15.46 -2.53 4.87
C LYS A 26 15.64 -2.26 6.36
N GLY A 27 15.47 -3.29 7.18
CA GLY A 27 15.67 -3.18 8.62
C GLY A 27 15.50 -4.53 9.33
N VAL A 28 16.16 -4.68 10.47
CA VAL A 28 16.14 -5.90 11.30
C VAL A 28 14.74 -6.19 11.88
N ALA A 29 14.56 -7.37 12.48
CA ALA A 29 13.34 -7.68 13.23
C ALA A 29 13.10 -6.65 14.35
N GLY A 30 11.84 -6.28 14.61
CA GLY A 30 11.50 -5.31 15.66
C GLY A 30 11.79 -3.83 15.34
N SER A 31 12.44 -3.51 14.21
CA SER A 31 12.76 -2.12 13.82
C SER A 31 11.56 -1.20 13.55
N GLY A 32 10.33 -1.72 13.58
CA GLY A 32 9.11 -0.92 13.41
C GLY A 32 8.73 -0.63 11.95
N LYS A 33 9.22 -1.42 10.97
CA LYS A 33 8.94 -1.22 9.53
C LYS A 33 7.45 -1.02 9.22
N THR A 34 6.58 -1.88 9.77
CA THR A 34 5.12 -1.76 9.58
C THR A 34 4.61 -0.43 10.11
N THR A 35 5.02 -0.04 11.31
CA THR A 35 4.64 1.25 11.92
C THR A 35 5.08 2.42 11.04
N VAL A 36 6.34 2.43 10.59
CA VAL A 36 6.88 3.47 9.72
C VAL A 36 6.07 3.59 8.41
N ALA A 37 5.66 2.46 7.82
CA ALA A 37 4.82 2.48 6.61
C ALA A 37 3.47 3.18 6.84
N LEU A 38 2.81 2.94 7.99
CA LEU A 38 1.53 3.59 8.32
C LEU A 38 1.68 5.09 8.56
N TYR A 39 2.74 5.49 9.25
CA TYR A 39 3.06 6.90 9.48
C TYR A 39 3.48 7.60 8.18
N ARG A 40 4.18 6.91 7.27
CA ARG A 40 4.47 7.43 5.93
C ARG A 40 3.19 7.64 5.13
N ALA A 41 2.24 6.70 5.18
CA ALA A 41 0.94 6.87 4.55
C ALA A 41 0.20 8.10 5.10
N LYS A 42 0.17 8.29 6.44
CA LYS A 42 -0.40 9.50 7.06
C LYS A 42 0.28 10.77 6.58
N HIS A 43 1.62 10.78 6.53
CA HIS A 43 2.39 11.92 6.05
C HIS A 43 2.09 12.26 4.59
N LEU A 44 1.96 11.27 3.72
CA LEU A 44 1.63 11.46 2.31
C LEU A 44 0.21 12.02 2.13
N LEU A 45 -0.78 11.53 2.88
CA LEU A 45 -2.14 12.12 2.87
C LEU A 45 -2.13 13.61 3.24
N GLU A 46 -1.31 14.00 4.21
CA GLU A 46 -1.23 15.39 4.71
C GLU A 46 -0.41 16.33 3.81
N THR A 47 0.46 15.80 2.94
CA THR A 47 1.42 16.60 2.18
C THR A 47 1.24 16.55 0.68
N GLN A 48 0.60 15.50 0.16
CA GLN A 48 0.40 15.31 -1.28
C GLN A 48 -1.01 15.66 -1.74
N ALA A 49 -1.95 15.84 -0.81
CA ALA A 49 -3.29 16.32 -1.16
C ALA A 49 -3.20 17.77 -1.65
N ASN A 50 -3.85 18.06 -2.77
CA ASN A 50 -4.03 19.42 -3.27
C ASN A 50 -5.52 19.72 -3.47
N LEU A 51 -5.86 20.98 -3.73
CA LEU A 51 -7.25 21.44 -3.82
C LEU A 51 -8.10 20.68 -4.85
N PHE A 52 -7.46 20.07 -5.85
CA PHE A 52 -8.12 19.44 -6.99
C PHE A 52 -7.98 17.91 -7.04
N LYS A 53 -7.17 17.32 -6.16
CA LYS A 53 -6.85 15.89 -6.18
C LYS A 53 -6.60 15.36 -4.79
N GLU A 54 -7.51 14.51 -4.34
CA GLU A 54 -7.33 13.73 -3.12
C GLU A 54 -6.18 12.71 -3.30
N THR A 55 -5.36 12.58 -2.26
CA THR A 55 -4.35 11.53 -2.21
C THR A 55 -5.02 10.21 -1.84
N LYS A 56 -4.96 9.23 -2.75
CA LYS A 56 -5.45 7.87 -2.51
C LYS A 56 -4.28 6.95 -2.20
N ILE A 57 -4.37 6.21 -1.10
CA ILE A 57 -3.33 5.25 -0.69
C ILE A 57 -3.98 3.89 -0.42
N VAL A 58 -3.35 2.84 -0.94
CA VAL A 58 -3.65 1.43 -0.65
C VAL A 58 -2.48 0.80 0.09
N ILE A 59 -2.77 -0.01 1.10
CA ILE A 59 -1.81 -0.80 1.85
C ILE A 59 -2.12 -2.27 1.58
N PHE A 60 -1.18 -2.93 0.92
CA PHE A 60 -1.21 -4.38 0.71
C PHE A 60 -0.57 -5.11 1.89
N THR A 61 -1.27 -6.10 2.42
CA THR A 61 -0.75 -6.97 3.48
C THR A 61 -0.57 -8.39 3.00
N TYR A 62 0.38 -9.10 3.61
CA TYR A 62 0.62 -10.52 3.31
C TYR A 62 -0.52 -11.43 3.75
N ASN A 63 -1.13 -11.18 4.92
CA ASN A 63 -2.23 -11.98 5.44
C ASN A 63 -3.36 -11.12 6.03
N LYS A 64 -4.51 -11.78 6.30
CA LYS A 64 -5.72 -11.17 6.87
C LYS A 64 -5.52 -10.68 8.31
N THR A 65 -4.72 -11.40 9.10
CA THR A 65 -4.41 -11.02 10.49
C THR A 65 -3.70 -9.67 10.57
N LEU A 66 -2.69 -9.44 9.73
CA LEU A 66 -1.98 -8.17 9.63
C LEU A 66 -2.90 -7.05 9.14
N ALA A 67 -3.79 -7.33 8.17
CA ALA A 67 -4.80 -6.35 7.74
C ALA A 67 -5.73 -5.96 8.89
N ALA A 68 -6.22 -6.93 9.66
CA ALA A 68 -7.08 -6.69 10.82
C ALA A 68 -6.36 -5.88 11.91
N TYR A 69 -5.10 -6.23 12.21
CA TYR A 69 -4.26 -5.47 13.13
C TYR A 69 -4.10 -4.01 12.68
N ILE A 70 -3.74 -3.78 11.42
CA ILE A 70 -3.56 -2.42 10.89
C ILE A 70 -4.88 -1.64 10.96
N LYS A 71 -6.01 -2.27 10.63
CA LYS A 71 -7.35 -1.66 10.75
C LYS A 71 -7.67 -1.23 12.18
N ALA A 72 -7.32 -2.06 13.17
CA ALA A 72 -7.54 -1.75 14.59
C ALA A 72 -6.70 -0.56 15.07
N ILE A 73 -5.47 -0.41 14.58
CA ILE A 73 -4.58 0.70 14.98
C ILE A 73 -4.76 1.97 14.13
N LYS A 74 -5.37 1.85 12.94
CA LYS A 74 -5.63 2.95 11.98
C LYS A 74 -6.16 4.24 12.64
N PRO A 75 -7.13 4.21 13.58
CA PRO A 75 -7.67 5.42 14.21
C PRO A 75 -6.67 6.17 15.10
N TYR A 76 -5.60 5.50 15.54
CA TYR A 76 -4.63 6.05 16.50
C TYR A 76 -3.34 6.56 15.84
N ILE A 77 -3.27 6.54 14.51
CA ILE A 77 -2.10 7.02 13.77
C ILE A 77 -2.14 8.54 13.67
N ASN A 78 -1.18 9.21 14.31
CA ASN A 78 -1.06 10.67 14.30
C ASN A 78 -0.13 11.16 13.16
N GLY A 79 -0.38 12.40 12.72
CA GLY A 79 0.43 13.08 11.69
C GLY A 79 1.31 14.20 12.27
N GLY A 80 1.72 15.12 11.39
CA GLY A 80 2.32 16.39 11.80
C GLY A 80 3.83 16.42 12.05
N TYR A 81 4.59 15.43 11.56
CA TYR A 81 6.06 15.44 11.67
C TYR A 81 6.68 16.54 10.81
N GLN A 82 7.71 17.21 11.35
CA GLN A 82 8.53 18.19 10.64
C GLN A 82 9.87 17.58 10.24
N LYS A 83 10.44 18.01 9.11
CA LYS A 83 11.69 17.45 8.57
C LYS A 83 12.87 17.77 9.49
N ASP A 84 13.00 19.05 9.85
CA ASP A 84 14.17 19.60 10.53
C ASP A 84 13.92 19.94 12.01
N SER A 85 12.79 19.49 12.57
CA SER A 85 12.41 19.71 13.97
C SER A 85 11.76 18.47 14.57
N ASP A 86 12.00 18.19 15.85
CA ASP A 86 11.33 17.11 16.60
C ASP A 86 9.94 17.49 17.12
N GLU A 87 9.54 18.74 16.89
CA GLU A 87 8.19 19.21 17.18
C GLU A 87 7.16 18.54 16.24
N ILE A 88 6.07 18.03 16.82
CA ILE A 88 4.95 17.43 16.09
C ILE A 88 3.78 18.42 16.10
N LYS A 89 3.40 18.91 14.92
CA LYS A 89 2.25 19.81 14.69
C LYS A 89 1.19 19.10 13.87
N PRO A 90 0.20 18.43 14.49
CA PRO A 90 -0.86 17.74 13.76
C PRO A 90 -1.58 18.69 12.81
N LYS A 91 -1.65 18.32 11.52
CA LYS A 91 -2.40 19.08 10.50
C LYS A 91 -3.84 18.60 10.37
N THR A 92 -4.06 17.33 10.69
CA THR A 92 -5.36 16.66 10.64
C THR A 92 -5.56 15.86 11.91
N ALA A 93 -6.81 15.47 12.19
CA ALA A 93 -7.12 14.59 13.33
C ALA A 93 -6.36 13.27 13.24
N ASP A 94 -6.17 12.60 14.38
CA ASP A 94 -5.65 11.25 14.42
C ASP A 94 -6.53 10.31 13.59
N GLY A 95 -5.90 9.35 12.95
CA GLY A 95 -6.55 8.46 12.02
C GLY A 95 -5.90 8.47 10.65
N LEU A 96 -5.94 7.31 10.02
CA LEU A 96 -5.42 7.10 8.68
C LEU A 96 -6.59 6.81 7.73
N ASN A 97 -6.75 7.56 6.64
CA ASN A 97 -7.81 7.32 5.65
C ASN A 97 -7.24 6.60 4.42
N VAL A 98 -7.03 5.29 4.55
CA VAL A 98 -6.45 4.45 3.48
C VAL A 98 -7.21 3.14 3.33
N GLN A 99 -7.10 2.54 2.14
CA GLN A 99 -7.58 1.19 1.89
C GLN A 99 -6.54 0.18 2.41
N ILE A 100 -7.00 -0.80 3.19
CA ILE A 100 -6.14 -1.87 3.72
C ILE A 100 -6.72 -3.20 3.22
N ILE A 101 -5.98 -3.87 2.35
CA ILE A 101 -6.43 -5.09 1.67
C ILE A 101 -5.30 -6.11 1.62
N ASN A 102 -5.66 -7.39 1.76
CA ASN A 102 -4.71 -8.46 1.49
C ASN A 102 -4.42 -8.54 -0.01
N PHE A 103 -3.16 -8.79 -0.40
CA PHE A 103 -2.80 -8.82 -1.81
C PHE A 103 -3.64 -9.82 -2.62
N HIS A 104 -3.83 -11.04 -2.13
CA HIS A 104 -4.66 -12.04 -2.83
C HIS A 104 -6.10 -11.56 -3.00
N SER A 105 -6.72 -11.05 -1.93
CA SER A 105 -8.09 -10.51 -2.04
C SER A 105 -8.22 -9.41 -3.07
N TRP A 106 -7.20 -8.53 -3.18
CA TRP A 106 -7.16 -7.52 -4.23
C TRP A 106 -6.97 -8.15 -5.62
N ALA A 107 -6.06 -9.10 -5.76
CA ALA A 107 -5.76 -9.76 -7.03
C ALA A 107 -6.96 -10.53 -7.59
N TYR A 108 -7.69 -11.27 -6.75
CA TYR A 108 -8.93 -11.95 -7.13
C TYR A 108 -9.98 -10.96 -7.66
N HIS A 109 -10.19 -9.85 -6.94
CA HIS A 109 -11.12 -8.80 -7.37
C HIS A 109 -10.64 -8.13 -8.67
N PHE A 110 -9.35 -7.85 -8.79
CA PHE A 110 -8.75 -7.28 -10.00
C PHE A 110 -8.97 -8.18 -11.23
N ALA A 111 -8.84 -9.49 -11.05
CA ALA A 111 -9.03 -10.48 -12.10
C ALA A 111 -10.50 -10.88 -12.33
N GLY A 112 -11.46 -10.32 -11.58
CA GLY A 112 -12.88 -10.69 -11.72
C GLY A 112 -13.23 -12.10 -11.24
N ILE A 113 -12.33 -12.75 -10.49
CA ILE A 113 -12.48 -14.14 -10.07
C ILE A 113 -13.27 -14.21 -8.76
N GLN A 114 -14.33 -15.02 -8.74
CA GLN A 114 -15.13 -15.21 -7.53
C GLN A 114 -14.43 -16.08 -6.49
N HIS A 115 -14.74 -15.84 -5.22
CA HIS A 115 -14.30 -16.70 -4.14
C HIS A 115 -14.88 -18.11 -4.30
N ASN A 116 -14.08 -19.14 -3.98
CA ASN A 116 -14.43 -20.57 -4.09
C ASN A 116 -14.67 -21.08 -5.53
N GLN A 117 -14.22 -20.34 -6.55
CA GLN A 117 -14.22 -20.84 -7.92
C GLN A 117 -12.91 -21.59 -8.20
N THR A 118 -13.02 -22.83 -8.69
CA THR A 118 -11.88 -23.53 -9.31
C THR A 118 -11.71 -23.01 -10.73
N ILE A 119 -10.53 -22.50 -11.05
CA ILE A 119 -10.19 -22.04 -12.39
C ILE A 119 -9.39 -23.13 -13.08
N MET A 120 -9.92 -23.57 -14.21
CA MET A 120 -9.24 -24.50 -15.10
C MET A 120 -8.21 -23.74 -15.95
N GLN A 121 -7.15 -24.42 -16.41
CA GLN A 121 -6.03 -23.78 -17.10
C GLN A 121 -6.42 -22.95 -18.34
N TRP A 122 -7.31 -23.45 -19.19
CA TRP A 122 -7.87 -22.70 -20.32
C TRP A 122 -8.56 -21.38 -19.90
N THR A 123 -9.41 -21.41 -18.88
CA THR A 123 -10.06 -20.22 -18.30
C THR A 123 -9.06 -19.24 -17.71
N GLN A 124 -7.91 -19.73 -17.20
CA GLN A 124 -6.83 -18.86 -16.73
C GLN A 124 -6.21 -18.08 -17.90
N ILE A 125 -5.97 -18.72 -19.05
CA ILE A 125 -5.47 -18.04 -20.26
C ILE A 125 -6.44 -16.94 -20.68
N GLU A 126 -7.72 -17.28 -20.86
CA GLU A 126 -8.77 -16.33 -21.25
C GLU A 126 -8.83 -15.13 -20.27
N THR A 127 -8.79 -15.39 -18.97
CA THR A 127 -8.78 -14.33 -17.95
C THR A 127 -7.58 -13.40 -18.08
N ILE A 128 -6.39 -13.96 -18.37
CA ILE A 128 -5.16 -13.16 -18.54
C ILE A 128 -5.24 -12.33 -19.82
N GLU A 129 -5.72 -12.90 -20.93
CA GLU A 129 -5.92 -12.18 -22.18
C GLU A 129 -6.92 -11.03 -22.04
N ASP A 130 -8.04 -11.27 -21.34
CA ASP A 130 -9.05 -10.26 -21.04
C ASP A 130 -8.45 -9.11 -20.21
N ILE A 131 -7.64 -9.43 -19.20
CA ILE A 131 -6.94 -8.42 -18.38
C ILE A 131 -5.96 -7.62 -19.24
N ILE A 132 -5.13 -8.28 -20.06
CA ILE A 132 -4.13 -7.61 -20.89
C ILE A 132 -4.82 -6.68 -21.90
N SER A 133 -5.87 -7.14 -22.56
CA SER A 133 -6.63 -6.36 -23.54
C SER A 133 -7.34 -5.14 -22.93
N GLY A 134 -7.76 -5.25 -21.66
CA GLY A 134 -8.37 -4.16 -20.90
C GLY A 134 -7.36 -3.12 -20.36
N LEU A 135 -6.06 -3.38 -20.43
CA LEU A 135 -5.02 -2.50 -19.91
C LEU A 135 -4.31 -1.73 -21.03
N THR A 136 -4.22 -0.41 -20.86
CA THR A 136 -3.42 0.44 -21.76
C THR A 136 -2.15 0.90 -21.06
N SER A 137 -0.97 0.57 -21.60
CA SER A 137 0.30 1.15 -21.14
C SER A 137 1.25 1.38 -22.29
N SER A 138 1.81 2.58 -22.37
CA SER A 138 2.83 2.94 -23.37
C SER A 138 4.26 2.60 -22.95
N THR A 139 4.45 2.07 -21.73
CA THR A 139 5.79 1.86 -21.14
C THR A 139 6.01 0.47 -20.57
N SER A 140 4.97 -0.38 -20.54
CA SER A 140 5.02 -1.66 -19.85
C SER A 140 5.31 -2.83 -20.80
N LYS A 141 6.57 -3.28 -20.84
CA LYS A 141 6.99 -4.49 -21.56
C LYS A 141 6.34 -5.78 -21.06
N ILE A 142 5.67 -5.75 -19.90
CA ILE A 142 4.99 -6.93 -19.35
C ILE A 142 3.66 -7.20 -20.06
N LEU A 143 3.00 -6.17 -20.61
CA LEU A 143 1.74 -6.34 -21.34
C LEU A 143 1.97 -6.93 -22.74
N ASP A 144 3.20 -6.88 -23.25
CA ASP A 144 3.60 -7.49 -24.52
C ASP A 144 3.84 -9.01 -24.39
N LYS A 145 3.77 -9.56 -23.18
CA LYS A 145 3.95 -11.00 -22.93
C LYS A 145 2.66 -11.74 -23.25
N SER A 146 2.80 -12.94 -23.82
CA SER A 146 1.65 -13.81 -24.08
C SER A 146 1.04 -14.30 -22.77
N ALA A 147 -0.21 -14.75 -22.78
CA ALA A 147 -0.87 -15.27 -21.59
C ALA A 147 -0.14 -16.50 -21.02
N GLU A 148 0.47 -17.32 -21.88
CA GLU A 148 1.26 -18.49 -21.50
C GLU A 148 2.52 -18.12 -20.72
N PHE A 149 3.10 -16.94 -20.95
CA PHE A 149 4.26 -16.46 -20.17
C PHE A 149 3.94 -16.35 -18.66
N PHE A 150 2.67 -16.08 -18.32
CA PHE A 150 2.20 -15.95 -16.94
C PHE A 150 1.71 -17.27 -16.35
N GLN A 151 1.62 -18.32 -17.16
CA GLN A 151 1.47 -19.68 -16.66
C GLN A 151 2.85 -20.17 -16.26
N GLU A 152 3.24 -19.92 -15.00
CA GLU A 152 4.38 -20.62 -14.41
C GLU A 152 4.08 -22.14 -14.36
N GLU A 153 5.12 -22.96 -14.55
CA GLU A 153 5.08 -24.45 -14.52
C GLU A 153 4.54 -25.04 -13.21
#